data_AF-A0A7K3IWA9-F1
#
_entry.id   AF-A0A7K3IWA9-F1
#
_cell.length_a   1.000
_cell.length_b   1.000
_cell.length_c   1.000
_cell.angle_alpha   90.00
_cell.angle_beta   90.00
_cell.angle_gamma   90.00
#
_symmetry.space_group_name_H-M   'P 1'
#
loop_
_entity.id
_entity.type
_entity.pdbx_description
1 polymer ?
#
loop_
_entity_poly.entity_id
_entity_poly.type
_entity_poly.pdbx_seq_one_letter_code
_entity_poly.pdbx_strand_id
1 'polypeptide(L)'
;ICGCYGRDPWLLSGRVPVVPKTERRVEVSHEMDWVRACKESPENRIPTKSDFSEAGPFNEMVVMGVLAVRLQGLNKELEWNGEKMEFTNISDTDQVRLTISDNFTIIDGDPKFDRPNINMNAKAFANEMVRHTYRQGWSLPDMPA
;
A
#
# COMPACT_ATOMS: atom_id res chain seq x y z
N ILE A 1 -3.40 26.90 -17.38
CA ILE A 1 -2.59 25.77 -17.92
C ILE A 1 -1.29 25.75 -17.13
N CYS A 2 -0.68 24.59 -16.96
CA CYS A 2 0.58 24.45 -16.25
C CYS A 2 1.41 23.32 -16.88
N GLY A 3 2.71 23.32 -16.61
CA GLY A 3 3.59 22.21 -16.93
C GLY A 3 3.38 21.02 -15.99
N CYS A 4 4.24 20.00 -16.13
CA CYS A 4 4.21 18.82 -15.26
C CYS A 4 4.19 19.21 -13.77
N TYR A 5 3.34 18.53 -13.00
CA TYR A 5 3.17 18.76 -11.56
C TYR A 5 2.79 20.19 -11.16
N GLY A 6 2.16 20.94 -12.07
CA GLY A 6 1.74 22.32 -11.79
C GLY A 6 2.86 23.35 -11.86
N ARG A 7 4.02 23.00 -12.45
CA ARG A 7 5.14 23.93 -12.65
C ARG A 7 4.76 25.05 -13.63
N ASP A 8 5.24 26.27 -13.34
CA ASP A 8 5.10 27.47 -14.16
C ASP A 8 3.68 27.69 -14.73
N PRO A 9 2.65 27.83 -13.88
CA PRO A 9 1.28 27.99 -14.34
C PRO A 9 1.07 29.32 -15.06
N TRP A 10 0.34 29.30 -16.17
CA TRP A 10 -0.06 30.49 -16.92
C TRP A 10 -1.55 30.47 -17.28
N LEU A 11 -2.11 31.66 -17.50
CA LEU A 11 -3.47 31.83 -18.01
C LEU A 11 -3.44 32.02 -19.52
N LEU A 12 -4.41 31.43 -20.23
CA LEU A 12 -4.58 31.63 -21.68
C LEU A 12 -4.82 33.09 -22.05
N SER A 13 -5.34 33.90 -21.12
CA SER A 13 -5.52 35.33 -21.29
C SER A 13 -4.22 36.15 -21.21
N GLY A 14 -3.08 35.52 -20.89
CA GLY A 14 -1.80 36.19 -20.63
C GLY A 14 -1.73 36.96 -19.31
N ARG A 15 -2.83 37.01 -18.54
CA ARG A 15 -2.84 37.66 -17.22
C ARG A 15 -2.03 36.85 -16.22
N VAL A 16 -1.32 37.55 -15.34
CA VAL A 16 -0.63 36.95 -14.19
C VAL A 16 -1.52 37.13 -12.96
N PRO A 17 -2.15 36.08 -12.44
CA PRO A 17 -3.03 36.20 -11.27
C PRO A 17 -2.19 36.44 -10.02
N VAL A 18 -2.56 37.44 -9.22
CA VAL A 18 -2.01 37.64 -7.87
C VAL A 18 -2.84 36.80 -6.91
N VAL A 19 -2.28 35.68 -6.47
CA VAL A 19 -2.94 34.75 -5.53
C VAL A 19 -2.14 34.68 -4.21
N PRO A 20 -2.82 34.53 -3.06
CA PRO A 20 -2.13 34.32 -1.80
C PRO A 20 -1.36 33.01 -1.83
N LYS A 21 -0.17 33.00 -1.22
CA LYS A 21 0.61 31.77 -0.98
C LYS A 21 -0.01 31.06 0.22
N THR A 22 -0.79 30.02 -0.04
CA THR A 22 -1.45 29.21 1.00
C THR A 22 -0.60 28.05 1.51
N GLU A 23 0.46 27.69 0.78
CA GLU A 23 1.24 26.48 1.01
C GLU A 23 2.74 26.74 0.88
N ARG A 24 3.56 26.02 1.66
CA ARG A 24 5.03 26.04 1.56
C ARG A 24 5.46 25.70 0.12
N ARG A 25 6.37 26.49 -0.43
CA ARG A 25 7.02 26.24 -1.72
C ARG A 25 8.41 25.66 -1.47
N VAL A 26 8.71 24.54 -2.10
CA VAL A 26 10.04 23.94 -2.05
C VAL A 26 10.93 24.72 -3.03
N GLU A 27 12.02 25.31 -2.53
CA GLU A 27 12.96 26.10 -3.35
C GLU A 27 13.93 25.22 -4.16
N VAL A 28 14.07 23.96 -3.76
CA VAL A 28 14.86 22.91 -4.42
C VAL A 28 13.94 21.92 -5.16
N SER A 29 14.47 20.79 -5.62
CA SER A 29 13.65 19.70 -6.17
C SER A 29 12.91 18.92 -5.07
N HIS A 30 11.89 18.14 -5.43
CA HIS A 30 11.12 17.37 -4.46
C HIS A 30 11.98 16.35 -3.71
N GLU A 31 12.92 15.71 -4.40
CA GLU A 31 13.90 14.77 -3.84
C GLU A 31 14.85 15.49 -2.87
N MET A 32 15.26 16.72 -3.19
CA MET A 32 16.16 17.49 -2.35
C MET A 32 15.49 18.00 -1.07
N ASP A 33 14.15 18.16 -1.04
CA ASP A 33 13.41 18.43 0.19
C ASP A 33 13.53 17.26 1.18
N TRP A 34 13.52 16.02 0.67
CA TRP A 34 13.78 14.83 1.48
C TRP A 34 15.22 14.78 1.99
N VAL A 35 16.21 15.02 1.13
CA VAL A 35 17.62 15.03 1.53
C VAL A 35 17.87 16.08 2.63
N ARG A 36 17.26 17.26 2.51
CA ARG A 36 17.27 18.29 3.55
C ARG A 36 16.69 17.74 4.86
N ALA A 37 15.47 17.23 4.83
CA ALA A 37 14.80 16.70 6.02
C ALA A 37 15.64 15.60 6.72
N CYS A 38 16.25 14.69 5.96
CA CYS A 38 17.11 13.63 6.50
C CYS A 38 18.38 14.15 7.20
N LYS A 39 18.89 15.32 6.81
CA LYS A 39 20.06 15.96 7.43
C LYS A 39 19.72 16.77 8.67
N GLU A 40 18.45 17.11 8.87
CA GLU A 40 17.98 17.83 10.05
C GLU A 40 17.77 16.87 11.24
N SER A 41 18.01 17.40 12.44
CA SER A 41 17.70 16.68 13.66
C SER A 41 16.18 16.54 13.84
N PRO A 42 15.67 15.45 14.43
CA PRO A 42 14.24 15.24 14.62
C PRO A 42 13.53 16.42 15.30
N GLU A 43 14.20 17.13 16.21
CA GLU A 43 13.64 18.23 17.01
C GLU A 43 13.38 19.49 16.18
N ASN A 44 14.15 19.69 15.10
CA ASN A 44 14.08 20.90 14.26
C ASN A 44 13.66 20.59 12.83
N ARG A 45 13.33 19.33 12.53
CA ARG A 45 13.03 18.88 11.18
C ARG A 45 11.72 19.47 10.69
N ILE A 46 11.76 20.14 9.54
CA ILE A 46 10.54 20.58 8.85
C ILE A 46 10.03 19.41 7.99
N PRO A 47 8.75 19.00 8.12
CA PRO A 47 8.16 17.96 7.27
C PRO A 47 8.33 18.26 5.78
N THR A 48 8.64 17.23 5.01
CA THR A 48 8.73 17.33 3.55
C THR A 48 7.37 17.64 2.95
N LYS A 49 7.31 18.31 1.80
CA LYS A 49 6.01 18.70 1.22
C LYS A 49 5.18 17.48 0.76
N SER A 50 5.85 16.36 0.55
CA SER A 50 5.26 15.07 0.19
C SER A 50 5.54 14.02 1.28
N ASP A 51 5.35 14.33 2.56
CA ASP A 51 5.52 13.34 3.63
C ASP A 51 4.44 12.22 3.57
N PHE A 52 4.49 11.28 4.52
CA PHE A 52 3.60 10.12 4.56
C PHE A 52 2.35 10.33 5.42
N SER A 53 2.02 11.55 5.85
CA SER A 53 0.82 11.81 6.67
C SER A 53 -0.48 11.39 5.98
N GLU A 54 -0.54 11.53 4.66
CA GLU A 54 -1.69 11.10 3.85
C GLU A 54 -1.48 9.69 3.28
N ALA A 55 -0.32 9.45 2.67
CA ALA A 55 -0.04 8.18 1.99
C ALA A 55 0.08 7.00 2.96
N GLY A 56 0.50 7.23 4.20
CA GLY A 56 0.60 6.23 5.26
C GLY A 56 -0.77 5.63 5.59
N PRO A 57 -1.75 6.44 6.06
CA PRO A 57 -3.11 5.96 6.31
C PRO A 57 -3.78 5.39 5.05
N PHE A 58 -3.56 6.02 3.88
CA PHE A 58 -4.16 5.54 2.63
C PHE A 58 -3.63 4.16 2.21
N ASN A 59 -2.40 3.80 2.63
CA ASN A 59 -1.82 2.50 2.33
C ASN A 59 -2.68 1.34 2.87
N GLU A 60 -3.35 1.54 4.02
CA GLU A 60 -4.26 0.53 4.59
C GLU A 60 -5.33 0.10 3.58
N MET A 61 -6.00 1.05 2.94
CA MET A 61 -7.01 0.75 1.92
C MET A 61 -6.44 -0.09 0.77
N VAL A 62 -5.24 0.26 0.30
CA VAL A 62 -4.58 -0.44 -0.81
C VAL A 62 -4.23 -1.88 -0.42
N VAL A 63 -3.65 -2.08 0.76
CA VAL A 63 -3.28 -3.43 1.22
C VAL A 63 -4.50 -4.28 1.55
N MET A 64 -5.61 -3.68 1.99
CA MET A 64 -6.88 -4.40 2.15
C MET A 64 -7.42 -4.92 0.81
N GLY A 65 -7.28 -4.16 -0.28
CA GLY A 65 -7.61 -4.64 -1.63
C GLY A 65 -6.79 -5.87 -2.03
N VAL A 66 -5.49 -5.89 -1.70
CA VAL A 66 -4.62 -7.05 -1.97
C VAL A 66 -5.02 -8.27 -1.14
N LEU A 67 -5.37 -8.08 0.14
CA LEU A 67 -5.85 -9.16 1.00
C LEU A 67 -7.16 -9.76 0.49
N ALA A 68 -8.10 -8.92 0.05
CA ALA A 68 -9.36 -9.38 -0.50
C ALA A 68 -9.17 -10.34 -1.68
N VAL A 69 -8.23 -10.03 -2.59
CA VAL A 69 -7.89 -10.92 -3.72
C VAL A 69 -7.27 -12.23 -3.24
N ARG A 70 -6.40 -12.20 -2.22
CA ARG A 70 -5.77 -13.41 -1.68
C ARG A 70 -6.75 -14.31 -0.92
N LEU A 71 -7.77 -13.71 -0.31
CA LEU A 71 -8.82 -14.41 0.44
C LEU A 71 -10.09 -14.68 -0.38
N GLN A 72 -10.09 -14.35 -1.69
CA GLN A 72 -11.27 -14.46 -2.56
C GLN A 72 -11.91 -15.85 -2.56
N GLY A 73 -11.13 -16.91 -2.32
CA GLY A 73 -11.60 -18.29 -2.25
C GLY A 73 -12.59 -18.55 -1.11
N LEU A 74 -12.74 -17.64 -0.15
CA LEU A 74 -13.76 -17.68 0.89
C LEU A 74 -15.17 -17.35 0.35
N ASN A 75 -15.27 -16.74 -0.83
CA ASN A 75 -16.52 -16.40 -1.50
C ASN A 75 -17.53 -15.65 -0.60
N LYS A 76 -17.02 -14.71 0.19
CA LYS A 76 -17.84 -13.86 1.08
C LYS A 76 -17.27 -12.45 1.14
N GLU A 77 -18.11 -11.52 1.56
CA GLU A 77 -17.67 -10.18 1.95
C GLU A 77 -16.77 -10.27 3.19
N LEU A 78 -15.69 -9.50 3.22
CA LEU A 78 -14.74 -9.47 4.32
C LEU A 78 -14.95 -8.22 5.15
N GLU A 79 -15.17 -8.40 6.46
CA GLU A 79 -15.35 -7.31 7.40
C GLU A 79 -14.02 -6.99 8.08
N TRP A 80 -13.54 -5.75 7.92
CA TRP A 80 -12.25 -5.30 8.44
C TRP A 80 -12.40 -4.38 9.65
N ASN A 81 -11.63 -4.64 10.71
CA ASN A 81 -11.49 -3.76 11.85
C ASN A 81 -10.07 -3.15 11.85
N GLY A 82 -9.96 -1.88 11.44
CA GLY A 82 -8.67 -1.16 11.36
C GLY A 82 -8.01 -0.92 12.70
N GLU A 83 -8.76 -0.66 13.77
CA GLU A 83 -8.18 -0.45 15.12
C GLU A 83 -7.48 -1.71 15.64
N LYS A 84 -8.08 -2.88 15.40
CA LYS A 84 -7.53 -4.18 15.82
C LYS A 84 -6.60 -4.80 14.78
N MET A 85 -6.62 -4.28 13.54
CA MET A 85 -5.94 -4.83 12.37
C MET A 85 -6.31 -6.31 12.14
N GLU A 86 -7.60 -6.63 12.04
CA GLU A 86 -8.08 -8.00 11.83
C GLU A 86 -9.38 -8.07 11.03
N PHE A 87 -9.63 -9.23 10.40
CA PHE A 87 -10.94 -9.54 9.83
C PHE A 87 -11.86 -10.15 10.88
N THR A 88 -13.04 -9.58 11.09
CA THR A 88 -13.97 -10.00 12.16
C THR A 88 -14.83 -11.20 11.78
N ASN A 89 -14.95 -11.49 10.49
CA ASN A 89 -15.87 -12.49 9.97
C ASN A 89 -15.18 -13.72 9.34
N ILE A 90 -13.91 -13.98 9.66
CA ILE A 90 -13.19 -15.22 9.29
C ILE A 90 -13.19 -16.19 10.49
N SER A 91 -13.75 -17.38 10.30
CA SER A 91 -13.85 -18.40 11.35
C SER A 91 -12.54 -19.19 11.51
N ASP A 92 -12.37 -19.85 12.66
CA ASP A 92 -11.21 -20.73 12.90
C ASP A 92 -11.23 -21.99 12.03
N THR A 93 -12.35 -22.32 11.38
CA THR A 93 -12.47 -23.48 10.49
C THR A 93 -12.38 -23.11 9.01
N ASP A 94 -12.44 -21.81 8.67
CA ASP A 94 -12.36 -21.34 7.29
C ASP A 94 -11.01 -21.72 6.66
N GLN A 95 -11.08 -22.21 5.42
CA GLN A 95 -9.91 -22.60 4.64
C GLN A 95 -9.83 -21.78 3.37
N VAL A 96 -8.62 -21.37 3.00
CA VAL A 96 -8.31 -20.78 1.68
C VAL A 96 -7.49 -21.76 0.88
N ARG A 97 -7.78 -21.84 -0.42
CA ARG A 97 -7.05 -22.64 -1.40
C ARG A 97 -6.13 -21.75 -2.21
N LEU A 98 -4.83 -22.00 -2.16
CA LEU A 98 -3.83 -21.28 -2.94
C LEU A 98 -3.22 -22.22 -3.98
N THR A 99 -3.15 -21.75 -5.23
CA THR A 99 -2.45 -22.46 -6.31
C THR A 99 -0.94 -22.24 -6.17
N ILE A 100 -0.17 -23.33 -6.08
CA ILE A 100 1.29 -23.28 -5.90
C ILE A 100 1.97 -22.90 -7.22
N SER A 101 1.49 -23.49 -8.32
CA SER A 101 1.99 -23.27 -9.67
C SER A 101 0.85 -23.43 -10.66
N ASP A 102 0.89 -22.66 -11.75
CA ASP A 102 -0.02 -22.83 -12.89
C ASP A 102 0.81 -23.22 -14.11
N ASN A 103 1.02 -24.52 -14.26
CA ASN A 103 1.73 -25.07 -15.40
C ASN A 103 0.71 -25.49 -16.46
N PHE A 104 1.08 -25.41 -17.73
CA PHE A 104 0.30 -26.01 -18.79
C PHE A 104 1.21 -26.71 -19.81
N THR A 105 0.67 -27.75 -20.42
CA THR A 105 1.28 -28.50 -21.51
C THR A 105 0.30 -28.61 -22.66
N ILE A 106 0.78 -28.58 -23.90
CA ILE A 106 -0.06 -28.77 -25.09
C ILE A 106 0.19 -30.19 -25.60
N ILE A 107 -0.87 -31.00 -25.64
CA ILE A 107 -0.82 -32.37 -26.17
C ILE A 107 -1.78 -32.41 -27.36
N ASP A 108 -1.25 -32.63 -28.56
CA ASP A 108 -2.02 -32.66 -29.82
C ASP A 108 -2.89 -31.40 -30.06
N GLY A 109 -2.39 -30.23 -29.66
CA GLY A 109 -3.12 -28.96 -29.77
C GLY A 109 -4.13 -28.70 -28.65
N ASP A 110 -4.33 -29.63 -27.71
CA ASP A 110 -5.18 -29.48 -26.53
C ASP A 110 -4.36 -29.03 -25.31
N PRO A 111 -4.62 -27.83 -24.74
CA PRO A 111 -3.94 -27.37 -23.53
C PRO A 111 -4.45 -28.11 -22.28
N LYS A 112 -3.54 -28.80 -21.58
CA LYS A 112 -3.74 -29.40 -20.27
C LYS A 112 -3.09 -28.54 -19.20
N PHE A 113 -3.82 -28.29 -18.11
CA PHE A 113 -3.35 -27.46 -16.99
C PHE A 113 -3.04 -28.34 -15.78
N ASP A 114 -1.89 -28.12 -15.16
CA ASP A 114 -1.48 -28.70 -13.89
C ASP A 114 -1.37 -27.60 -12.83
N ARG A 115 -2.34 -27.62 -11.91
CA ARG A 115 -2.54 -26.60 -10.88
C ARG A 115 -2.58 -27.26 -9.50
N PRO A 116 -1.43 -27.68 -8.95
CA PRO A 116 -1.39 -28.14 -7.57
C PRO A 116 -1.82 -27.01 -6.63
N ASN A 117 -2.67 -27.35 -5.67
CA ASN A 117 -3.18 -26.40 -4.69
C ASN A 117 -2.82 -26.84 -3.27
N ILE A 118 -2.64 -25.86 -2.38
CA ILE A 118 -2.57 -26.06 -0.93
C ILE A 118 -3.81 -25.46 -0.28
N ASN A 119 -4.32 -26.14 0.74
CA ASN A 119 -5.34 -25.61 1.63
C ASN A 119 -4.67 -25.18 2.93
N MET A 120 -5.04 -24.00 3.43
CA MET A 120 -4.56 -23.49 4.70
C MET A 120 -5.66 -22.75 5.45
N ASN A 121 -5.49 -22.67 6.77
CA ASN A 121 -6.40 -21.92 7.63
C ASN A 121 -6.42 -20.44 7.22
N ALA A 122 -7.59 -19.93 6.88
CA ALA A 122 -7.75 -18.59 6.35
C ALA A 122 -7.42 -17.49 7.37
N LYS A 123 -7.77 -17.72 8.64
CA LYS A 123 -7.52 -16.76 9.73
C LYS A 123 -6.03 -16.64 10.02
N ALA A 124 -5.32 -17.76 10.12
CA ALA A 124 -3.87 -17.77 10.30
C ALA A 124 -3.16 -17.11 9.11
N PHE A 125 -3.59 -17.42 7.89
CA PHE A 125 -3.05 -16.80 6.68
C PHE A 125 -3.28 -15.28 6.63
N ALA A 126 -4.50 -14.82 6.95
CA ALA A 126 -4.81 -13.39 7.01
C ALA A 126 -3.96 -12.67 8.08
N ASN A 127 -3.86 -13.25 9.28
CA ASN A 127 -3.06 -12.68 10.37
C ASN A 127 -1.58 -12.57 10.00
N GLU A 128 -1.01 -13.58 9.35
CA GLU A 128 0.39 -13.55 8.90
C GLU A 128 0.63 -12.49 7.81
N MET A 129 -0.36 -12.25 6.95
CA MET A 129 -0.27 -11.20 5.92
C MET A 129 -0.42 -9.78 6.49
N VAL A 130 -1.17 -9.61 7.59
CA VAL A 130 -1.33 -8.32 8.27
C VAL A 130 -0.16 -8.04 9.22
N ARG A 131 0.25 -9.04 10.00
CA ARG A 131 1.35 -8.99 10.96
C ARG A 131 2.35 -10.09 10.64
N HIS A 132 3.28 -9.78 9.75
CA HIS A 132 4.27 -10.75 9.29
C HIS A 132 5.23 -11.18 10.40
N THR A 133 5.43 -12.49 10.52
CA THR A 133 6.46 -13.06 11.39
C THR A 133 7.82 -12.93 10.71
N TYR A 134 8.56 -11.91 11.09
CA TYR A 134 9.90 -11.68 10.56
C TYR A 134 10.91 -12.73 10.99
N ARG A 135 11.97 -12.88 10.20
CA ARG A 135 13.12 -13.74 10.53
C ARG A 135 13.73 -13.30 11.86
N GLN A 136 14.25 -14.26 12.63
CA GLN A 136 14.94 -14.00 13.89
C GLN A 136 15.97 -12.85 13.77
N GLY A 137 15.90 -11.90 14.70
CA GLY A 137 16.73 -10.69 14.72
C GLY A 137 16.15 -9.50 13.96
N TRP A 138 15.01 -9.66 13.29
CA TRP A 138 14.30 -8.58 12.60
C TRP A 138 12.95 -8.31 13.30
N SER A 139 12.66 -7.03 13.50
CA SER A 139 11.36 -6.56 13.99
C SER A 139 11.05 -5.21 13.37
N LEU A 140 9.77 -4.92 13.20
CA LEU A 140 9.34 -3.55 12.95
C LEU A 140 9.42 -2.74 14.25
N PRO A 141 9.69 -1.41 14.17
CA PRO A 141 9.44 -0.53 15.29
C PRO A 141 7.94 -0.51 15.62
N ASP A 142 7.62 -0.17 16.86
CA ASP A 142 6.22 0.00 17.28
C ASP A 142 5.53 1.06 16.43
N MET A 143 4.24 0.86 16.16
CA MET A 143 3.43 1.85 15.46
C MET A 143 3.44 3.17 16.25
N PRO A 144 3.61 4.33 15.59
CA PRO A 144 3.50 5.61 16.25
C PRO A 144 2.08 5.76 16.84
N ALA A 145 2.01 6.24 18.08
CA ALA A 145 0.77 6.52 18.80
C ALA A 145 0.01 7.73 18.22
#